data_AF-A0A961TYD9-F1
#
_entry.id   AF-A0A961TYD9-F1
#
_cell.length_a   1.000
_cell.length_b   1.000
_cell.length_c   1.000
_cell.angle_alpha   90.00
_cell.angle_beta   90.00
_cell.angle_gamma   90.00
#
_symmetry.space_group_name_H-M   'P 1'
#
loop_
_entity.id
_entity.type
_entity.pdbx_description
1 polymer ?
#
loop_
_entity_poly.entity_id
_entity_poly.type
_entity_poly.pdbx_seq_one_letter_code
_entity_poly.pdbx_strand_id
1 'polypeptide(L)'
;ETLSLSAILLDTDYYEALLESRRAIDGVLVLDERLLIPFKARAFVDLSERKDDGDANAKGSDIRKHRNDVFRLLQLLPTDQPIEVTEPLKADLRAYVERVNGLADFDPNAFGVPIDRETGLDLISRLYQL
;
A
#
# COMPACT_ATOMS: atom_id res chain seq x y z
N GLU A 1 10.92 -9.15 12.55
CA GLU A 1 9.73 -8.58 13.21
C GLU A 1 8.71 -8.21 12.14
N THR A 2 7.41 -8.41 12.38
CA THR A 2 6.36 -7.74 11.60
C THR A 2 6.59 -6.24 11.67
N LEU A 3 6.60 -5.54 10.54
CA LEU A 3 6.59 -4.07 10.56
C LEU A 3 5.38 -3.60 11.36
N SER A 4 5.65 -3.01 12.50
CA SER A 4 4.63 -2.29 13.25
C SER A 4 4.40 -0.96 12.56
N LEU A 5 3.18 -0.44 12.66
CA LEU A 5 2.88 0.93 12.23
C LEU A 5 3.89 1.93 12.82
N SER A 6 4.36 1.70 14.05
CA SER A 6 5.40 2.51 14.68
C SER A 6 6.74 2.54 13.91
N ALA A 7 7.14 1.48 13.21
CA ALA A 7 8.37 1.48 12.41
C ALA A 7 8.21 2.33 11.15
N ILE A 8 7.04 2.32 10.52
CA ILE A 8 6.73 3.18 9.37
C ILE A 8 6.61 4.63 9.81
N LEU A 9 6.05 4.91 10.99
CA LEU A 9 5.93 6.27 11.54
C LEU A 9 7.25 6.88 12.03
N LEU A 10 8.36 6.12 12.01
CA LEU A 10 9.69 6.71 12.18
C LEU A 10 10.19 7.39 10.90
N ASP A 11 9.55 7.12 9.76
CA ASP A 11 9.78 7.84 8.52
C ASP A 11 9.02 9.17 8.57
N THR A 12 9.76 10.27 8.44
CA THR A 12 9.24 11.63 8.57
C THR A 12 8.13 11.91 7.55
N ASP A 13 8.27 11.44 6.31
CA ASP A 13 7.30 11.71 5.25
C ASP A 13 5.97 10.97 5.52
N TYR A 14 6.05 9.73 6.01
CA TYR A 14 4.87 8.97 6.42
C TYR A 14 4.22 9.57 7.67
N TYR A 15 5.01 10.07 8.61
CA TYR A 15 4.50 10.75 9.80
C TYR A 15 3.82 12.07 9.47
N GLU A 16 4.42 12.91 8.63
CA GLU A 16 3.84 14.18 8.17
C GLU A 16 2.56 13.93 7.36
N ALA A 17 2.57 12.99 6.42
CA ALA A 17 1.37 12.63 5.67
C ALA A 17 0.24 12.13 6.60
N LEU A 18 0.56 11.38 7.65
CA LEU A 18 -0.42 10.97 8.66
C LEU A 18 -1.01 12.16 9.43
N LEU A 19 -0.18 13.15 9.78
CA LEU A 19 -0.65 14.35 10.47
C LEU A 19 -1.57 15.20 9.60
N GLU A 20 -1.23 15.37 8.33
CA GLU A 20 -1.99 16.19 7.36
C GLU A 20 -3.31 15.55 6.94
N SER A 21 -3.34 14.22 6.80
CA SER A 21 -4.52 13.46 6.39
C SER A 21 -5.48 13.11 7.53
N ARG A 22 -5.14 13.46 8.78
CA ARG A 22 -5.92 13.03 9.94
C ARG A 22 -7.35 13.57 9.86
N ARG A 23 -8.33 12.67 9.86
CA ARG A 23 -9.73 13.05 10.09
C ARG A 23 -10.13 12.59 11.48
N ALA A 24 -10.61 13.52 12.31
CA ALA A 24 -11.18 13.17 13.59
C ALA A 24 -12.62 12.72 13.37
N ILE A 25 -12.91 11.43 13.61
CA ILE A 25 -14.27 10.90 13.70
C ILE A 25 -14.47 10.52 15.16
N ASP A 26 -15.41 11.17 15.83
CA ASP A 26 -15.72 10.96 17.26
C ASP A 26 -14.51 11.01 18.20
N GLY A 27 -13.54 11.88 17.89
CA GLY A 27 -12.31 12.05 18.68
C GLY A 27 -11.21 11.00 18.41
N VAL A 28 -11.45 10.05 17.50
CA VAL A 28 -10.46 9.08 17.02
C VAL A 28 -9.86 9.58 15.70
N LEU A 29 -8.53 9.54 15.59
CA LEU A 29 -7.84 9.83 14.34
C LEU A 29 -8.01 8.64 13.39
N VAL A 30 -8.68 8.88 12.26
CA VAL A 30 -8.88 7.89 11.21
C VAL A 30 -8.01 8.27 10.01
N LEU A 31 -7.25 7.28 9.54
CA LEU A 31 -6.52 7.33 8.27
C LEU A 31 -7.49 7.00 7.14
N ASP A 32 -7.60 7.90 6.17
CA ASP A 32 -8.34 7.67 4.93
C ASP A 32 -7.69 6.51 4.14
N GLU A 33 -8.51 5.71 3.47
CA GLU A 33 -8.09 4.61 2.59
C GLU A 33 -7.04 5.08 1.56
N ARG A 34 -7.14 6.34 1.13
CA ARG A 34 -6.18 7.03 0.26
C ARG A 34 -4.76 6.99 0.80
N LEU A 35 -4.57 7.17 2.11
CA LEU A 35 -3.24 7.13 2.74
C LEU A 35 -2.87 5.73 3.23
N LEU A 36 -3.86 4.90 3.57
CA LEU A 36 -3.61 3.51 3.95
C LEU A 36 -2.94 2.70 2.82
N ILE A 37 -3.28 2.97 1.55
CA ILE A 37 -2.68 2.27 0.40
C ILE A 37 -1.16 2.45 0.33
N PRO A 38 -0.57 3.67 0.33
CA PRO A 38 0.88 3.87 0.42
C PRO A 38 1.53 3.15 1.60
N PHE A 39 0.92 3.19 2.80
CA PHE A 39 1.44 2.47 3.98
C PHE A 39 1.49 0.95 3.77
N LYS A 40 0.44 0.37 3.17
CA LYS A 40 0.38 -1.06 2.87
C LYS A 40 1.37 -1.42 1.76
N ALA A 41 1.52 -0.56 0.76
CA ALA A 41 2.46 -0.72 -0.33
C ALA A 41 3.90 -0.78 0.18
N ARG A 42 4.32 0.21 1.00
CA ARG A 42 5.65 0.22 1.62
C ARG A 42 5.90 -1.00 2.49
N ALA A 43 4.93 -1.39 3.32
CA ALA A 43 5.07 -2.59 4.15
C ALA A 43 5.25 -3.88 3.31
N PHE A 44 4.57 -3.97 2.16
CA PHE A 44 4.77 -5.07 1.22
C PHE A 44 6.18 -5.06 0.61
N VAL A 45 6.67 -3.90 0.15
CA VAL A 45 7.99 -3.76 -0.47
C VAL A 45 9.08 -4.14 0.54
N ASP A 46 9.11 -3.52 1.72
CA ASP A 46 10.12 -3.78 2.76
C ASP A 46 10.14 -5.24 3.22
N LEU A 47 8.96 -5.82 3.52
CA LEU A 47 8.92 -7.23 3.92
C LEU A 47 9.33 -8.18 2.79
N SER A 48 9.11 -7.80 1.53
CA SER A 48 9.55 -8.60 0.40
C SER A 48 11.06 -8.53 0.21
N GLU A 49 11.66 -7.35 0.32
CA GLU A 49 13.11 -7.14 0.25
C GLU A 49 13.83 -7.87 1.38
N ARG A 50 13.38 -7.69 2.63
CA ARG A 50 13.92 -8.40 3.79
C ARG A 50 13.85 -9.92 3.62
N LYS A 51 12.78 -10.41 3.01
CA LYS A 51 12.63 -11.85 2.74
C LYS A 51 13.63 -12.32 1.68
N ASP A 52 13.84 -11.53 0.63
CA ASP A 52 14.85 -11.83 -0.40
C ASP A 52 16.27 -11.83 0.20
N ASP A 53 16.53 -10.95 1.16
CA ASP A 53 17.79 -10.87 1.92
C ASP A 53 17.94 -11.98 2.99
N GLY A 54 16.96 -12.87 3.11
CA GLY A 54 17.03 -14.03 3.99
C GLY A 54 16.57 -13.80 5.44
N ASP A 55 15.86 -12.70 5.74
CA ASP A 55 15.25 -12.48 7.06
C ASP A 55 14.14 -13.52 7.32
N ALA A 56 14.44 -14.50 8.18
CA ALA A 56 13.49 -15.54 8.58
C ALA A 56 12.22 -14.97 9.27
N ASN A 57 12.25 -13.73 9.75
CA ASN A 57 11.10 -13.08 10.36
C ASN A 57 10.16 -12.40 9.35
N ALA A 58 10.57 -12.27 8.08
CA ALA A 58 9.75 -11.71 7.02
C ALA A 58 8.74 -12.78 6.52
N LYS A 59 7.63 -12.90 7.26
CA LYS A 59 6.64 -13.95 7.02
C LYS A 59 5.92 -13.74 5.69
N GLY A 60 5.92 -14.77 4.85
CA GLY A 60 5.19 -14.75 3.57
C GLY A 60 3.67 -14.52 3.70
N SER A 61 3.06 -14.85 4.84
CA SER A 61 1.66 -14.52 5.13
C SER A 61 1.43 -13.02 5.23
N ASP A 62 2.35 -12.28 5.86
CA ASP A 62 2.23 -10.84 6.08
C ASP A 62 2.47 -10.09 4.78
N ILE A 63 3.47 -10.50 4.01
CA ILE A 63 3.71 -10.01 2.64
C ILE A 63 2.43 -10.13 1.78
N ARG A 64 1.85 -11.34 1.72
CA ARG A 64 0.61 -11.56 0.97
C ARG A 64 -0.56 -10.73 1.49
N LYS A 65 -0.66 -10.57 2.82
CA LYS A 65 -1.70 -9.74 3.44
C LYS A 65 -1.59 -8.29 3.00
N HIS A 66 -0.41 -7.68 3.13
CA HIS A 66 -0.18 -6.28 2.72
C HIS A 66 -0.43 -6.06 1.23
N ARG A 67 0.06 -6.97 0.38
CA ARG A 67 -0.22 -6.95 -1.06
C ARG A 67 -1.71 -6.95 -1.35
N ASN A 68 -2.45 -7.89 -0.76
CA ASN A 68 -3.88 -8.04 -1.02
C ASN A 68 -4.69 -6.88 -0.42
N ASP A 69 -4.27 -6.32 0.72
CA ASP A 69 -4.92 -5.17 1.36
C ASP A 69 -4.92 -3.94 0.45
N VAL A 70 -3.85 -3.69 -0.33
CA VAL A 70 -3.82 -2.60 -1.32
C VAL A 70 -4.96 -2.74 -2.33
N PHE A 71 -5.15 -3.93 -2.91
CA PHE A 71 -6.23 -4.19 -3.87
C PHE A 71 -7.63 -4.14 -3.23
N ARG A 72 -7.76 -4.52 -1.95
CA ARG A 72 -9.01 -4.38 -1.20
C ARG A 72 -9.37 -2.91 -1.00
N LEU A 73 -8.41 -2.09 -0.57
CA LEU A 73 -8.60 -0.67 -0.33
C LEU A 73 -8.87 0.12 -1.61
N LEU A 74 -8.24 -0.29 -2.72
CA LEU A 74 -8.43 0.34 -4.03
C LEU A 74 -9.90 0.40 -4.46
N GLN A 75 -10.70 -0.62 -4.10
CA GLN A 75 -12.14 -0.66 -4.39
C GLN A 75 -12.96 0.40 -3.65
N LEU A 76 -12.40 1.00 -2.60
CA LEU A 76 -13.06 2.02 -1.79
C LEU A 76 -12.77 3.43 -2.31
N LEU A 77 -11.80 3.58 -3.21
CA LEU A 77 -11.39 4.88 -3.70
C LEU A 77 -12.34 5.41 -4.78
N PRO A 78 -12.71 6.70 -4.73
CA PRO A 78 -13.42 7.33 -5.82
C PRO A 78 -12.48 7.45 -7.04
N THR A 79 -13.00 7.14 -8.22
CA THR A 79 -12.19 7.04 -9.45
C THR A 79 -12.13 8.33 -10.27
N ASP A 80 -12.82 9.37 -9.82
CA ASP A 80 -13.07 10.63 -10.52
C ASP A 80 -12.01 11.71 -10.24
N GLN A 81 -11.23 11.58 -9.16
CA GLN A 81 -10.23 12.57 -8.76
C GLN A 81 -8.88 11.93 -8.44
N PRO A 82 -7.76 12.55 -8.87
CA PRO A 82 -6.44 12.15 -8.43
C PRO A 82 -6.27 12.31 -6.92
N ILE A 83 -5.39 11.49 -6.35
CA ILE A 83 -4.98 11.52 -4.95
C ILE A 83 -3.59 12.12 -4.89
N GLU A 84 -3.47 13.25 -4.20
CA GLU A 84 -2.18 13.87 -3.93
C GLU A 84 -1.52 13.21 -2.72
N VAL A 85 -0.28 12.76 -2.91
CA VAL A 85 0.62 12.29 -1.85
C VAL A 85 2.03 12.81 -2.15
N THR A 86 2.88 12.85 -1.13
CA THR A 86 4.27 13.30 -1.29
C THR A 86 5.07 12.36 -2.19
N GLU A 87 6.14 12.86 -2.79
CA GLU A 87 6.98 12.08 -3.71
C GLU A 87 7.55 10.79 -3.10
N PRO A 88 7.97 10.74 -1.82
CA PRO A 88 8.41 9.49 -1.18
C PRO A 88 7.32 8.41 -1.17
N LEU A 89 6.06 8.78 -0.90
CA LEU A 89 4.94 7.87 -0.97
C LEU A 89 4.66 7.42 -2.41
N LYS A 90 4.81 8.30 -3.41
CA LYS A 90 4.72 7.92 -4.83
C LYS A 90 5.83 6.94 -5.22
N ALA A 91 7.05 7.14 -4.74
CA ALA A 91 8.17 6.23 -5.00
C ALA A 91 7.89 4.82 -4.44
N ASP A 92 7.38 4.73 -3.21
CA ASP A 92 6.98 3.44 -2.61
C ASP A 92 5.84 2.76 -3.38
N LEU A 93 4.88 3.54 -3.89
CA LEU A 93 3.82 3.02 -4.75
C LEU A 93 4.35 2.53 -6.10
N ARG A 94 5.32 3.22 -6.72
CA ARG A 94 5.97 2.75 -7.96
C ARG A 94 6.70 1.42 -7.72
N ALA A 95 7.45 1.31 -6.62
CA ALA A 95 8.11 0.07 -6.24
C ALA A 95 7.11 -1.08 -6.01
N TYR A 96 5.97 -0.79 -5.38
CA TYR A 96 4.88 -1.74 -5.25
C TYR A 96 4.32 -2.19 -6.61
N VAL A 97 4.02 -1.24 -7.50
CA VAL A 97 3.46 -1.52 -8.83
C VAL A 97 4.41 -2.39 -9.64
N GLU A 98 5.69 -2.03 -9.71
CA GLU A 98 6.72 -2.78 -10.41
C GLU A 98 6.80 -4.22 -9.90
N ARG A 99 6.88 -4.38 -8.58
CA ARG A 99 7.06 -5.69 -7.95
C ARG A 99 5.84 -6.58 -8.10
N VAL A 100 4.62 -6.03 -8.03
CA VAL A 100 3.37 -6.78 -8.27
C VAL A 100 3.19 -7.12 -9.75
N ASN A 101 3.60 -6.24 -10.66
CA ASN A 101 3.58 -6.53 -12.10
C ASN A 101 4.43 -7.76 -12.45
N GLY A 102 5.56 -7.95 -11.75
CA GLY A 102 6.41 -9.13 -11.86
C GLY A 102 5.79 -10.44 -11.33
N LEU A 103 4.67 -10.41 -10.60
CA LEU A 103 4.01 -11.60 -10.04
C LEU A 103 2.96 -12.15 -11.02
N ALA A 104 3.37 -13.05 -11.93
CA ALA A 104 2.50 -13.60 -12.97
C ALA A 104 1.24 -14.32 -12.40
N ASP A 105 1.38 -14.99 -11.25
CA ASP A 105 0.29 -15.75 -10.62
C ASP A 105 -0.57 -14.92 -9.65
N PHE A 106 -0.39 -13.59 -9.63
CA PHE A 106 -1.18 -12.73 -8.75
C PHE A 106 -2.55 -12.43 -9.36
N ASP A 107 -3.59 -13.06 -8.80
CA ASP A 107 -4.99 -12.86 -9.15
C ASP A 107 -5.79 -12.27 -7.98
N PRO A 108 -6.28 -11.01 -8.09
CA PRO A 108 -7.15 -10.43 -7.08
C PRO A 108 -8.49 -11.15 -6.89
N ASN A 109 -9.02 -11.81 -7.92
CA ASN A 109 -10.30 -12.52 -7.85
C ASN A 109 -10.22 -13.71 -6.88
N ALA A 110 -9.07 -14.38 -6.81
CA ALA A 110 -8.81 -15.49 -5.89
C ALA A 110 -8.99 -15.15 -4.40
N PHE A 111 -9.03 -13.87 -4.03
CA PHE A 111 -9.32 -13.42 -2.66
C PHE A 111 -10.48 -12.42 -2.56
N GLY A 112 -11.39 -12.44 -3.54
CA GLY A 112 -12.67 -11.73 -3.50
C GLY A 112 -12.61 -10.26 -3.92
N VAL A 113 -11.59 -9.85 -4.69
CA VAL A 113 -11.51 -8.51 -5.29
C VAL A 113 -11.80 -8.66 -6.79
N PRO A 114 -12.95 -8.17 -7.30
CA PRO A 114 -13.38 -8.36 -8.68
C PRO A 114 -12.68 -7.38 -9.64
N ILE A 115 -11.35 -7.44 -9.70
CA ILE A 115 -10.50 -6.66 -10.60
C ILE A 115 -9.34 -7.56 -11.05
N ASP A 116 -8.90 -7.46 -12.29
CA ASP A 116 -7.66 -8.13 -12.70
C ASP A 116 -6.43 -7.32 -12.23
N ARG A 117 -5.27 -7.96 -12.27
CA ARG A 117 -4.00 -7.36 -11.84
C ARG A 117 -3.67 -6.10 -12.64
N GLU A 118 -3.78 -6.15 -13.96
CA GLU A 118 -3.37 -5.06 -14.85
C GLU A 118 -4.24 -3.82 -14.62
N THR A 119 -5.56 -4.00 -14.64
CA THR A 119 -6.53 -2.93 -14.33
C THR A 119 -6.30 -2.33 -12.95
N GLY A 120 -5.98 -3.15 -11.94
CA GLY A 120 -5.68 -2.64 -10.60
C GLY A 120 -4.40 -1.82 -10.52
N LEU A 121 -3.33 -2.25 -11.19
CA LEU A 121 -2.06 -1.52 -11.26
C LEU A 121 -2.20 -0.20 -12.04
N ASP A 122 -2.95 -0.23 -13.14
CA ASP A 122 -3.27 0.97 -13.92
C ASP A 122 -4.09 1.98 -13.09
N LEU A 123 -5.05 1.49 -12.31
CA LEU A 123 -5.86 2.34 -11.45
C LEU A 123 -5.01 2.98 -10.34
N ILE A 124 -4.08 2.24 -9.72
CA ILE A 124 -3.13 2.81 -8.75
C ILE A 124 -2.30 3.90 -9.42
N SER A 125 -1.72 3.61 -10.58
CA SER A 125 -0.83 4.54 -11.30
C SER A 125 -1.56 5.83 -11.70
N ARG A 126 -2.80 5.69 -12.18
CA ARG A 126 -3.66 6.83 -12.55
C ARG A 126 -4.09 7.65 -11.34
N LEU A 127 -4.55 7.01 -10.26
CA LEU A 127 -5.06 7.73 -9.09
C LEU A 127 -3.96 8.48 -8.35
N TYR A 128 -2.79 7.88 -8.19
CA TYR A 128 -1.67 8.49 -7.45
C TYR A 128 -0.70 9.30 -8.33
N GLN A 129 -0.99 9.41 -9.63
CA GLN A 129 -0.18 10.16 -10.60
C GLN A 129 1.30 9.70 -10.57
N LEU A 130 1.48 8.39 -10.75
CA LEU A 130 2.78 7.73 -10.69
C LEU A 130 3.55 7.84 -12.01
#